data_AF-A0A2D5PB90-F1
#
_entry.id   AF-A0A2D5PB90-F1
#
_cell.length_a   1.000
_cell.length_b   1.000
_cell.length_c   1.000
_cell.angle_alpha   90.00
_cell.angle_beta   90.00
_cell.angle_gamma   90.00
#
_symmetry.space_group_name_H-M   'P 1'
#
loop_
_entity.id
_entity.type
_entity.pdbx_description
1 polymer ?
#
loop_
_entity_poly.entity_id
_entity_poly.type
_entity_poly.pdbx_seq_one_letter_code
_entity_poly.pdbx_strand_id
1 'polypeptide(L)' 'MTSAKQTLTALEANRRYTDLKDAEGQMAQARRDLEAGVISESEYHDICDVCVKIIRASQDA' A
#
# COMPACT_ATOMS: atom_id res chain seq x y z
N MET A 1 -20.87 25.63 -0.04
CA MET A 1 -19.61 25.71 -0.81
C MET A 1 -18.56 24.89 -0.08
N THR A 2 -18.03 23.86 -0.72
CA THR A 2 -16.85 23.12 -0.22
C THR A 2 -15.63 24.00 -0.40
N SER A 3 -14.91 24.29 0.69
CA SER A 3 -13.70 25.12 0.63
C SER A 3 -12.54 24.37 -0.04
N ALA A 4 -11.58 25.09 -0.64
CA ALA A 4 -10.39 24.50 -1.25
C ALA A 4 -9.61 23.58 -0.27
N LYS A 5 -9.61 23.91 1.03
CA LYS A 5 -9.02 23.09 2.09
C LYS A 5 -9.74 21.75 2.24
N GLN A 6 -11.07 21.74 2.23
CA GLN A 6 -11.85 20.50 2.33
C GLN A 6 -11.64 19.60 1.10
N THR A 7 -11.54 20.19 -0.09
CA THR A 7 -11.22 19.44 -1.32
C THR A 7 -9.82 18.83 -1.24
N LEU A 8 -8.81 19.60 -0.78
CA LEU A 8 -7.44 19.10 -0.61
C LEU A 8 -7.40 17.92 0.38
N THR A 9 -8.03 18.06 1.55
CA THR A 9 -8.10 16.99 2.54
C THR A 9 -8.78 15.74 1.99
N ALA A 10 -9.85 15.88 1.21
CA ALA A 10 -10.52 14.74 0.59
C ALA A 10 -9.64 14.04 -0.45
N LEU A 11 -8.87 14.79 -1.25
CA LEU A 11 -7.92 14.23 -2.22
C LEU A 11 -6.77 13.49 -1.54
N GLU A 12 -6.24 14.05 -0.44
CA GLU A 12 -5.20 13.40 0.36
C GLU A 12 -5.70 12.10 1.00
N ALA A 13 -6.91 12.10 1.55
CA ALA A 13 -7.52 10.89 2.12
C ALA A 13 -7.72 9.80 1.07
N ASN A 14 -8.21 10.16 -0.12
CA ASN A 14 -8.38 9.21 -1.23
C ASN A 14 -7.04 8.63 -1.69
N ARG A 15 -6.00 9.47 -1.80
CA ARG A 15 -4.67 8.99 -2.16
C ARG A 15 -4.15 7.97 -1.16
N ARG A 16 -4.23 8.27 0.15
CA ARG A 16 -3.79 7.34 1.21
C ARG A 16 -4.56 6.02 1.17
N TYR A 17 -5.86 6.08 0.92
CA TYR A 17 -6.69 4.89 0.79
C TYR A 17 -6.25 4.02 -0.40
N THR A 18 -5.99 4.63 -1.56
CA THR A 18 -5.47 3.92 -2.73
C THR A 18 -4.11 3.30 -2.45
N ASP A 19 -3.17 4.09 -1.90
CA ASP A 19 -1.81 3.63 -1.56
C ASP A 19 -1.86 2.44 -0.57
N LEU A 20 -2.78 2.48 0.41
CA LEU A 20 -3.02 1.38 1.34
C LEU A 20 -3.52 0.11 0.62
N LYS A 21 -4.55 0.25 -0.22
CA LYS A 21 -5.16 -0.90 -0.92
C LYS A 21 -4.21 -1.54 -1.91
N ASP A 22 -3.39 -0.74 -2.60
CA ASP A 22 -2.39 -1.23 -3.53
C ASP A 22 -1.29 -2.00 -2.79
N ALA A 23 -0.81 -1.50 -1.64
CA ALA A 23 0.18 -2.20 -0.83
C ALA A 23 -0.35 -3.53 -0.25
N GLU A 24 -1.59 -3.55 0.25
CA GLU A 24 -2.25 -4.79 0.69
C GLU A 24 -2.37 -5.80 -0.46
N GLY A 25 -2.75 -5.33 -1.65
CA GLY A 25 -2.86 -6.16 -2.85
C GLY A 25 -1.51 -6.74 -3.30
N GLN A 26 -0.45 -5.94 -3.28
CA GLN A 26 0.91 -6.36 -3.63
C GLN A 26 1.42 -7.43 -2.67
N MET A 27 1.22 -7.29 -1.36
CA MET A 27 1.60 -8.33 -0.40
C MET A 27 0.85 -9.64 -0.65
N ALA A 28 -0.45 -9.57 -0.93
CA ALA A 28 -1.25 -10.75 -1.23
C ALA A 28 -0.77 -11.44 -2.52
N GLN A 29 -0.36 -10.66 -3.53
CA GLN A 29 0.21 -11.20 -4.77
C GLN A 29 1.59 -11.83 -4.52
N ALA A 30 2.50 -11.13 -3.83
CA ALA A 30 3.82 -11.65 -3.50
C ALA A 30 3.74 -12.97 -2.72
N ARG A 31 2.77 -13.11 -1.81
CA ARG A 31 2.53 -14.36 -1.10
C ARG A 31 2.14 -15.50 -2.04
N ARG A 32 1.26 -15.24 -3.01
CA ARG A 32 0.90 -16.23 -4.05
C ARG A 32 2.08 -16.58 -4.95
N ASP A 33 2.89 -15.59 -5.32
CA ASP A 33 4.06 -15.79 -6.16
C ASP A 33 5.13 -16.61 -5.45
N LEU A 34 5.31 -16.42 -4.14
CA LEU A 34 6.17 -17.26 -3.30
C LEU A 34 5.65 -18.70 -3.23
N GLU A 35 4.34 -18.87 -2.97
CA GLU A 35 3.71 -20.20 -2.94
C GLU A 35 3.80 -20.93 -4.29
N ALA A 36 3.78 -20.19 -5.40
CA ALA A 36 3.96 -20.72 -6.75
C ALA A 36 5.44 -20.94 -7.15
N GLY A 37 6.40 -20.54 -6.31
CA GLY A 37 7.83 -20.62 -6.61
C GLY A 37 8.29 -19.66 -7.71
N VAL A 38 7.53 -18.60 -7.99
CA VAL A 38 7.85 -17.57 -8.99
C VAL A 38 8.91 -16.60 -8.47
N ILE A 39 8.88 -16.32 -7.16
CA ILE A 39 9.86 -15.48 -6.47
C ILE A 39 10.49 -16.24 -5.30
N SER A 40 11.69 -15.83 -4.93
CA SER A 40 12.39 -16.33 -3.73
C SER A 40 11.80 -15.75 -2.44
N GLU A 41 12.12 -16.39 -1.32
CA GLU A 41 11.76 -15.88 0.01
C GLU A 41 12.40 -14.52 0.31
N SER A 42 13.61 -14.26 -0.23
CA SER A 42 14.26 -12.95 -0.11
C SER A 42 13.47 -11.86 -0.86
N GLU A 43 13.08 -12.13 -2.10
CA GLU A 43 12.29 -11.18 -2.90
C GLU A 43 10.92 -10.91 -2.26
N TYR A 44 10.29 -11.95 -1.71
CA TYR A 44 9.05 -11.79 -0.94
C TYR A 44 9.23 -10.85 0.25
N HIS A 45 10.29 -11.03 1.06
CA HIS A 45 10.56 -10.16 2.19
C HIS A 45 10.84 -8.72 1.78
N ASP A 46 11.60 -8.50 0.70
CA ASP A 46 11.86 -7.15 0.19
C ASP A 46 10.57 -6.43 -0.25
N ILE A 47 9.66 -7.15 -0.93
CA ILE A 47 8.35 -6.62 -1.32
C ILE A 47 7.52 -6.29 -0.09
N CYS A 48 7.46 -7.20 0.89
CA CYS A 48 6.72 -6.97 2.13
C CYS A 48 7.25 -5.77 2.92
N ASP A 49 8.57 -5.60 3.00
CA ASP A 49 9.20 -4.48 3.71
C ASP A 49 8.83 -3.12 3.11
N VAL A 50 8.74 -3.03 1.79
CA VAL A 50 8.27 -1.82 1.10
C VAL A 50 6.79 -1.60 1.37
N CYS A 51 5.95 -2.62 1.22
CA CYS A 51 4.50 -2.51 1.40
C CYS A 51 4.14 -2.11 2.84
N VAL A 52 4.81 -2.69 3.85
CA VAL A 52 4.58 -2.35 5.27
C VAL A 52 4.90 -0.87 5.55
N LYS A 53 5.95 -0.32 4.92
CA LYS A 53 6.29 1.12 5.07
C LYS A 53 5.18 2.01 4.49
N ILE A 54 4.63 1.64 3.33
CA ILE A 54 3.51 2.37 2.70
C ILE A 54 2.26 2.30 3.58
N ILE A 55 1.90 1.11 4.07
CA ILE A 55 0.74 0.90 4.94
C ILE A 55 0.83 1.79 6.19
N ARG A 56 1.98 1.80 6.86
CA ARG A 56 2.21 2.65 8.05
C ARG A 56 2.05 4.13 7.71
N ALA A 57 2.69 4.59 6.63
CA ALA A 57 2.58 5.98 6.18
C ALA A 57 1.13 6.40 5.84
N SER A 58 0.31 5.48 5.34
CA SER A 58 -1.11 5.72 5.03
C SER A 58 -2.01 5.72 6.26
N GLN A 59 -1.59 5.10 7.38
CA GLN A 59 -2.38 4.99 8.63
C GLN A 59 -2.03 6.07 9.66
N ASP A 60 -0.78 6.55 9.71
CA ASP A 60 -0.28 7.48 10.74
C ASP A 60 -0.73 8.95 10.56
N ALA A 61 -1.66 9.24 9.65
CA ALA A 61 -1.84 10.59 9.10
C ALA A 61 -3.28 11.11 9.13
#